data_AF-A0A8S0FZH0-F1
#
_entry.id   AF-A0A8S0FZH0-F1
#
_cell.length_a   1.000
_cell.length_b   1.000
_cell.length_c   1.000
_cell.angle_alpha   90.00
_cell.angle_beta   90.00
_cell.angle_gamma   90.00
#
_symmetry.space_group_name_H-M   'P 1'
#
loop_
_entity.id
_entity.type
_entity.pdbx_description
1 polymer ?
#
loop_
_entity_poly.entity_id
_entity_poly.type
_entity_poly.pdbx_seq_one_letter_code
_entity_poly.pdbx_strand_id
1 'polypeptide(L)'
;MRTVVALAIWGMLKLSGRQWSGWDVWICCLAAILLMDPVAILSQSLWLSAAAVAALIFWYQWFPCPEWQLPPVLRAVVSLIHLQLGITLLLMPVQIVIFHGISLTSFIAIHLFAIPLVTFITVPLILAAMVVHLSGPFILEQGLWFLADRSLALLFWGLKSLPEGWINIAERWQWLTFSPWFLLVVWRLNAWRTLPAMCVAVGLLMCLPLWQKPRPDEWQVYMLDVGQGLAMVIARNGKAILYDTGLAWPEGDSGQQLIIPWLHWHNLEPEGVILSPR
;
A
#
# COMPACT_ATOMS: atom_id res chain seq x y z
N MET A 1 -17.34 -11.11 2.34
CA MET A 1 -17.21 -12.04 3.50
C MET A 1 -16.44 -11.39 4.65
N ARG A 2 -15.15 -11.05 4.51
CA ARG A 2 -14.31 -10.48 5.61
C ARG A 2 -14.83 -9.17 6.22
N THR A 3 -15.32 -8.24 5.41
CA THR A 3 -15.88 -6.95 5.87
C THR A 3 -17.21 -7.11 6.61
N VAL A 4 -18.06 -8.04 6.17
CA VAL A 4 -19.36 -8.34 6.80
C VAL A 4 -19.15 -8.95 8.19
N VAL A 5 -18.16 -9.84 8.33
CA VAL A 5 -17.78 -10.44 9.61
C VAL A 5 -17.21 -9.38 10.56
N ALA A 6 -16.30 -8.53 10.08
CA ALA A 6 -15.75 -7.43 10.88
C ALA A 6 -16.84 -6.45 11.35
N LEU A 7 -17.80 -6.11 10.49
CA LEU A 7 -18.94 -5.25 10.83
C LEU A 7 -19.92 -5.92 11.80
N ALA A 8 -20.21 -7.21 11.64
CA ALA A 8 -21.08 -7.96 12.54
C ALA A 8 -20.48 -8.06 13.95
N ILE A 9 -19.18 -8.32 14.05
CA ILE A 9 -18.46 -8.38 15.32
C ILE A 9 -18.36 -7.00 15.96
N TRP A 10 -18.05 -5.96 15.18
CA TRP A 10 -18.04 -4.59 15.69
C TRP A 10 -19.43 -4.17 16.19
N GLY A 11 -20.50 -4.56 15.49
CA GLY A 11 -21.88 -4.37 15.92
C GLY A 11 -22.20 -5.10 17.22
N MET A 12 -21.83 -6.38 17.34
CA MET A 12 -22.01 -7.18 18.55
C MET A 12 -21.21 -6.63 19.74
N LEU A 13 -19.98 -6.17 19.51
CA LEU A 13 -19.12 -5.56 20.54
C LEU A 13 -19.68 -4.21 21.01
N LYS A 14 -20.18 -3.36 20.10
CA LYS A 14 -20.85 -2.11 20.49
C LYS A 14 -22.16 -2.35 21.24
N LEU A 15 -22.91 -3.39 20.88
CA LEU A 15 -24.13 -3.79 21.58
C LEU A 15 -23.85 -4.36 22.98
N SER A 16 -22.61 -4.78 23.27
CA SER A 16 -22.22 -5.32 24.59
C SER A 16 -22.06 -4.27 25.71
N GLY A 17 -22.19 -2.98 25.40
CA GLY A 17 -22.20 -1.90 26.41
C GLY A 17 -20.89 -1.67 27.18
N ARG A 18 -19.80 -2.37 26.81
CA ARG A 18 -18.48 -2.25 27.45
C ARG A 18 -17.62 -1.21 26.73
N GLN A 19 -16.78 -0.47 27.46
CA GLN A 19 -15.81 0.44 26.85
C GLN A 19 -14.55 -0.34 26.43
N TRP A 20 -14.53 -0.82 25.19
CA TRP A 20 -13.37 -1.52 24.62
C TRP A 20 -12.35 -0.50 24.12
N SER A 21 -11.06 -0.73 24.39
CA SER A 21 -10.01 0.08 23.78
C SER A 21 -9.92 -0.25 22.29
N GLY A 22 -9.48 0.71 21.46
CA GLY A 22 -9.35 0.48 20.01
C GLY A 22 -8.44 -0.70 19.66
N TRP A 23 -7.44 -0.98 20.51
CA TRP A 23 -6.52 -2.11 20.35
C TRP A 23 -7.20 -3.46 20.61
N ASP A 24 -8.07 -3.55 21.62
CA ASP A 24 -8.78 -4.79 21.93
C ASP A 24 -9.73 -5.18 20.78
N VAL A 25 -10.43 -4.20 20.20
CA VAL A 25 -11.30 -4.41 19.03
C VAL A 25 -10.48 -4.88 17.83
N TRP A 26 -9.30 -4.32 17.61
CA TRP A 26 -8.41 -4.72 16.51
C TRP A 26 -7.94 -6.17 16.66
N ILE A 27 -7.49 -6.57 17.85
CA ILE A 27 -7.07 -7.95 18.14
C ILE A 27 -8.25 -8.93 17.96
N CYS A 28 -9.43 -8.58 18.47
CA CYS A 28 -10.63 -9.41 18.32
C CYS A 28 -11.02 -9.59 16.84
N CYS A 29 -10.99 -8.53 16.04
CA CYS A 29 -11.25 -8.61 14.61
C CYS A 29 -10.21 -9.49 13.89
N LEU A 30 -8.92 -9.34 14.20
CA LEU A 30 -7.85 -10.13 13.60
C LEU A 30 -8.02 -11.62 13.95
N ALA A 31 -8.28 -11.91 15.22
CA ALA A 31 -8.49 -13.27 15.71
C ALA A 31 -9.70 -13.93 15.03
N ALA A 32 -10.81 -13.21 14.87
CA ALA A 32 -12.00 -13.75 14.21
C ALA A 32 -11.76 -14.04 12.72
N ILE A 33 -11.03 -13.18 12.02
CA ILE A 33 -10.68 -13.41 10.61
C ILE A 33 -9.79 -14.65 10.47
N LEU A 34 -8.78 -14.81 11.33
CA LEU A 34 -7.90 -15.98 11.33
C LEU A 34 -8.63 -17.29 11.68
N LEU A 35 -9.59 -17.23 12.59
CA LEU A 35 -10.40 -18.41 12.98
C LEU A 35 -11.30 -18.89 11.83
N MET A 36 -11.82 -17.97 11.01
CA MET A 36 -12.64 -18.32 9.85
C MET A 36 -11.79 -18.75 8.63
N ASP A 37 -10.63 -18.13 8.44
CA ASP A 37 -9.76 -18.39 7.29
C ASP A 37 -8.28 -18.35 7.72
N PRO A 38 -7.71 -19.50 8.14
CA PRO A 38 -6.32 -19.57 8.59
C PRO A 38 -5.33 -19.29 7.47
N VAL A 39 -5.70 -19.52 6.20
CA VAL A 39 -4.86 -19.24 5.02
C VAL A 39 -4.73 -17.72 4.80
N ALA A 40 -5.65 -16.92 5.37
CA ALA A 40 -5.58 -15.46 5.28
C ALA A 40 -4.26 -14.89 5.83
N ILE A 41 -3.57 -15.59 6.73
CA ILE A 41 -2.26 -15.15 7.26
C ILE A 41 -1.18 -15.04 6.16
N LEU A 42 -1.31 -15.80 5.07
CA LEU A 42 -0.41 -15.74 3.92
C LEU A 42 -0.80 -14.62 2.94
N SER A 43 -2.01 -14.05 3.07
CA SER A 43 -2.50 -13.03 2.15
C SER A 43 -1.93 -11.64 2.49
N GLN A 44 -1.26 -11.02 1.53
CA GLN A 44 -0.73 -9.66 1.67
C GLN A 44 -1.84 -8.63 1.96
N SER A 45 -3.04 -8.85 1.43
CA SER A 45 -4.20 -7.97 1.65
C SER A 45 -4.66 -7.91 3.10
N LEU A 46 -4.56 -9.02 3.85
CA LEU A 46 -4.86 -9.04 5.29
C LEU A 46 -3.86 -8.17 6.05
N TRP A 47 -2.57 -8.38 5.82
CA TRP A 47 -1.52 -7.63 6.51
C TRP A 47 -1.58 -6.14 6.22
N LEU A 48 -1.80 -5.75 4.96
CA LEU A 48 -1.97 -4.34 4.59
C LEU A 48 -3.17 -3.70 5.28
N SER A 49 -4.31 -4.38 5.33
CA SER A 49 -5.51 -3.86 6.00
C SER A 49 -5.36 -3.81 7.52
N ALA A 50 -4.83 -4.87 8.13
CA ALA A 50 -4.59 -4.93 9.57
C ALA A 50 -3.60 -3.85 10.01
N ALA A 51 -2.49 -3.69 9.28
CA ALA A 51 -1.52 -2.63 9.49
C ALA A 51 -2.13 -1.24 9.31
N ALA A 52 -3.02 -1.05 8.33
CA ALA A 52 -3.71 0.23 8.13
C ALA A 52 -4.58 0.62 9.34
N VAL A 53 -5.34 -0.33 9.89
CA VAL A 53 -6.18 -0.06 11.07
C VAL A 53 -5.31 0.19 12.31
N ALA A 54 -4.26 -0.61 12.52
CA ALA A 54 -3.31 -0.39 13.61
C ALA A 54 -2.63 0.99 13.49
N ALA A 55 -2.20 1.37 12.28
CA ALA A 55 -1.62 2.67 11.98
C ALA A 55 -2.59 3.82 12.26
N LEU A 56 -3.87 3.65 11.93
CA LEU A 56 -4.91 4.65 12.19
C LEU A 56 -5.15 4.83 13.70
N ILE A 57 -5.28 3.73 14.45
CA ILE A 57 -5.42 3.76 15.92
C ILE A 57 -4.20 4.44 16.56
N PHE A 58 -3.01 4.05 16.11
CA PHE A 58 -1.75 4.63 16.57
C PHE A 58 -1.65 6.12 16.26
N TRP A 59 -1.92 6.52 15.03
CA TRP A 59 -1.87 7.93 14.61
C TRP A 59 -2.86 8.79 15.40
N TYR A 60 -4.08 8.29 15.61
CA TYR A 60 -5.10 8.99 16.39
C TYR A 60 -4.69 9.19 17.86
N GLN A 61 -4.03 8.20 18.47
CA GLN A 61 -3.54 8.29 19.85
C GLN A 61 -2.27 9.15 19.98
N TRP A 62 -1.38 9.13 18.99
CA TRP A 62 -0.10 9.83 19.05
C TRP A 62 -0.16 11.27 18.55
N PHE A 63 -1.05 11.58 17.59
CA PHE A 63 -1.21 12.91 17.00
C PHE A 63 -2.69 13.32 16.99
N PRO A 64 -3.27 13.61 18.18
CA PRO A 64 -4.63 14.14 18.24
C PRO A 64 -4.70 15.46 17.44
N CYS A 65 -5.71 15.59 16.58
CA CYS A 65 -5.92 16.84 15.84
C CYS A 65 -6.07 17.99 16.84
N PRO A 66 -5.30 19.09 16.69
CA PRO A 66 -5.52 20.29 17.47
C PRO A 66 -6.98 20.75 17.32
N GLU A 67 -7.59 21.20 18.41
CA GLU A 67 -8.90 21.85 18.34
C GLU A 67 -8.75 23.25 17.72
N TRP A 68 -8.57 23.30 16.41
CA TRP A 68 -8.59 24.55 15.67
C TRP A 68 -10.01 25.12 15.62
N GLN A 69 -10.15 26.40 15.93
CA GLN A 69 -11.41 27.17 15.85
C GLN A 69 -11.78 27.46 14.38
N LEU A 70 -12.00 26.41 13.60
CA LEU A 70 -12.38 26.48 12.20
C LEU A 70 -13.86 26.14 12.00
N PRO A 71 -14.51 26.63 10.92
CA PRO A 71 -15.86 26.23 10.58
C PRO A 71 -15.96 24.70 10.39
N PRO A 72 -17.12 24.08 10.68
CA PRO A 72 -17.25 22.62 10.80
C PRO A 72 -16.86 21.86 9.54
N VAL A 73 -17.14 22.42 8.36
CA VAL A 73 -16.76 21.84 7.06
C VAL A 73 -15.24 21.84 6.89
N LEU A 74 -14.57 22.96 7.21
CA LEU A 74 -13.12 23.06 7.08
C LEU A 74 -12.41 22.19 8.11
N ARG A 75 -12.96 22.06 9.32
CA ARG A 75 -12.47 21.11 10.34
C ARG A 75 -12.56 19.67 9.85
N ALA A 76 -13.65 19.27 9.21
CA ALA A 76 -13.80 17.94 8.63
C ALA A 76 -12.78 17.68 7.52
N VAL A 77 -12.58 18.63 6.61
CA VAL A 77 -11.60 18.50 5.52
C VAL A 77 -10.17 18.42 6.07
N VAL A 78 -9.79 19.31 7.00
CA VAL A 78 -8.45 19.30 7.61
C VAL A 78 -8.22 18.00 8.40
N SER A 79 -9.24 17.51 9.12
CA SER A 79 -9.16 16.24 9.83
C SER A 79 -9.00 15.05 8.88
N LEU A 80 -9.71 15.06 7.74
CA LEU A 80 -9.57 14.02 6.72
C LEU A 80 -8.19 14.03 6.08
N ILE A 81 -7.67 15.22 5.74
CA ILE A 81 -6.31 15.37 5.21
C ILE A 81 -5.27 14.90 6.24
N HIS A 82 -5.42 15.26 7.51
CA HIS A 82 -4.51 14.83 8.58
C HIS A 82 -4.49 13.31 8.76
N LEU A 83 -5.67 12.68 8.78
CA LEU A 83 -5.78 11.22 8.86
C LEU A 83 -5.19 10.54 7.62
N GLN A 84 -5.50 11.07 6.43
CA GLN A 84 -5.01 10.52 5.17
C GLN A 84 -3.49 10.61 5.08
N LEU A 85 -2.90 11.75 5.46
CA LEU A 85 -1.45 11.92 5.52
C LEU A 85 -0.81 11.02 6.59
N GLY A 86 -1.44 10.84 7.74
CA GLY A 86 -0.96 9.97 8.81
C GLY A 86 -0.87 8.50 8.40
N ILE A 87 -1.98 7.96 7.89
CA ILE A 87 -2.05 6.56 7.44
C ILE A 87 -1.08 6.32 6.29
N THR A 88 -1.03 7.25 5.35
CA THR A 88 -0.06 7.25 4.25
C THR A 88 1.36 7.12 4.77
N LEU A 89 1.75 8.02 5.68
CA LEU A 89 3.12 8.11 6.16
C LEU A 89 3.50 6.84 6.93
N LEU A 90 2.55 6.27 7.67
CA LEU A 90 2.75 5.00 8.37
C LEU A 90 2.82 3.81 7.42
N LEU A 91 1.98 3.75 6.39
CA LEU A 91 1.93 2.60 5.48
C LEU A 91 2.98 2.65 4.37
N MET A 92 3.53 3.82 4.06
CA MET A 92 4.57 4.01 3.03
C MET A 92 5.73 3.01 3.13
N PRO A 93 6.36 2.76 4.30
CA PRO A 93 7.40 1.73 4.41
C PRO A 93 6.91 0.32 4.12
N VAL A 94 5.74 -0.04 4.63
CA VAL A 94 5.15 -1.37 4.38
C VAL A 94 4.85 -1.53 2.89
N GLN A 95 4.36 -0.48 2.24
CA GLN A 95 4.09 -0.47 0.81
C GLN A 95 5.37 -0.60 -0.01
N ILE A 96 6.47 0.08 0.33
CA ILE A 96 7.73 -0.06 -0.42
C ILE A 96 8.32 -1.44 -0.27
N VAL A 97 8.30 -2.01 0.94
CA VAL A 97 8.84 -3.35 1.17
C VAL A 97 8.06 -4.40 0.37
N ILE A 98 6.75 -4.22 0.17
CA ILE A 98 5.91 -5.16 -0.58
C ILE A 98 5.99 -4.90 -2.10
N PHE A 99 5.87 -3.64 -2.53
CA PHE A 99 5.71 -3.28 -3.95
C PHE A 99 6.98 -2.80 -4.64
N HIS A 100 8.10 -2.70 -3.91
CA HIS A 100 9.43 -2.45 -4.48
C HIS A 100 9.60 -1.09 -5.21
N GLY A 101 8.66 -0.15 -5.02
CA GLY A 101 8.69 1.18 -5.63
C GLY A 101 7.69 2.16 -5.00
N ILE A 102 7.85 3.45 -5.28
CA ILE A 102 6.83 4.47 -5.00
C ILE A 102 6.60 5.28 -6.27
N SER A 103 5.34 5.56 -6.56
CA SER A 103 4.95 6.63 -7.46
C SER A 103 4.47 7.84 -6.67
N LEU A 104 5.36 8.81 -6.39
CA LEU A 104 4.98 10.03 -5.63
C LEU A 104 3.82 10.79 -6.31
N THR A 105 3.82 10.81 -7.65
CA THR A 105 2.82 11.50 -8.45
C THR A 105 1.46 10.79 -8.40
N SER A 106 1.46 9.46 -8.56
CA SER A 106 0.23 8.65 -8.43
C SER A 106 -0.25 8.62 -6.98
N PHE A 107 0.66 8.62 -6.01
CA PHE A 107 0.34 8.63 -4.59
C PHE A 107 -0.53 9.85 -4.22
N ILE A 108 -0.13 11.06 -4.60
CA ILE A 108 -0.90 12.29 -4.31
C ILE A 108 -2.20 12.32 -5.13
N ALA A 109 -2.13 12.05 -6.43
CA ALA A 109 -3.31 12.14 -7.30
C ALA A 109 -4.37 11.07 -6.98
N ILE A 110 -3.96 9.83 -6.72
CA ILE A 110 -4.87 8.72 -6.43
C ILE A 110 -5.43 8.85 -5.01
N HIS A 111 -4.60 9.10 -4.00
CA HIS A 111 -5.10 9.07 -2.61
C HIS A 111 -5.89 10.32 -2.23
N LEU A 112 -5.57 11.48 -2.80
CA LEU A 112 -6.29 12.72 -2.51
C LEU A 112 -7.54 12.88 -3.37
N PHE A 113 -7.53 12.36 -4.60
CA PHE A 113 -8.60 12.62 -5.57
C PHE A 113 -9.39 11.36 -5.94
N ALA A 114 -8.71 10.27 -6.28
CA ALA A 114 -9.36 9.04 -6.74
C ALA A 114 -10.12 8.32 -5.62
N ILE A 115 -9.52 8.16 -4.43
CA ILE A 115 -10.17 7.46 -3.31
C ILE A 115 -11.46 8.17 -2.86
N PRO A 116 -11.47 9.51 -2.62
CA PRO A 116 -12.70 10.20 -2.25
C PRO A 116 -13.75 10.18 -3.37
N LEU A 117 -13.35 10.37 -4.64
CA LEU A 117 -14.27 10.33 -5.76
C LEU A 117 -14.97 8.96 -5.85
N VAL A 118 -14.22 7.86 -5.79
CA VAL A 118 -14.79 6.51 -5.85
C VAL A 118 -15.68 6.23 -4.65
N THR A 119 -15.24 6.60 -3.44
CA THR A 119 -15.94 6.28 -2.19
C THR A 119 -17.22 7.09 -2.01
N PHE A 120 -17.21 8.39 -2.33
CA PHE A 120 -18.35 9.27 -2.09
C PHE A 120 -19.28 9.43 -3.29
N ILE A 121 -18.79 9.24 -4.51
CA ILE A 121 -19.59 9.42 -5.73
C ILE A 121 -19.85 8.08 -6.38
N THR A 122 -18.81 7.36 -6.80
CA THR A 122 -18.98 6.19 -7.67
C THR A 122 -19.65 5.01 -6.97
N VAL A 123 -19.21 4.62 -5.78
CA VAL A 123 -19.79 3.49 -5.03
C VAL A 123 -21.25 3.73 -4.63
N PRO A 124 -21.63 4.90 -4.07
CA PRO A 124 -23.03 5.20 -3.79
C PRO A 124 -23.91 5.22 -5.04
N LEU A 125 -23.39 5.72 -6.17
CA LEU A 125 -24.12 5.69 -7.45
C LEU A 125 -24.35 4.29 -7.95
N ILE A 126 -23.34 3.41 -7.89
CA ILE A 126 -23.47 2.00 -8.31
C ILE A 126 -24.50 1.30 -7.42
N LEU A 127 -24.42 1.48 -6.09
CA LEU A 127 -25.40 0.90 -5.17
C LEU A 127 -26.81 1.44 -5.43
N ALA A 128 -26.96 2.73 -5.66
CA ALA A 128 -28.23 3.33 -6.02
C ALA A 128 -28.74 2.80 -7.37
N ALA A 129 -27.87 2.62 -8.37
CA ALA A 129 -28.22 2.01 -9.64
C ALA A 129 -28.71 0.57 -9.46
N MET A 130 -28.04 -0.23 -8.62
CA MET A 130 -28.47 -1.60 -8.30
C MET A 130 -29.82 -1.65 -7.59
N VAL A 131 -30.09 -0.74 -6.65
CA VAL A 131 -31.41 -0.64 -5.99
C VAL A 131 -32.49 -0.20 -6.97
N VAL A 132 -32.17 0.77 -7.83
CA VAL A 132 -33.11 1.28 -8.84
C VAL A 132 -33.44 0.21 -9.88
N HIS A 133 -32.46 -0.58 -10.31
CA HIS A 133 -32.63 -1.75 -11.17
C HIS A 133 -33.67 -2.75 -10.60
N LEU A 134 -33.72 -2.91 -9.27
CA LEU A 134 -34.70 -3.76 -8.61
C LEU A 134 -36.12 -3.13 -8.56
N SER A 135 -36.21 -1.81 -8.58
CA SER A 135 -37.47 -1.03 -8.47
C SER A 135 -38.13 -0.70 -9.82
N GLY A 136 -37.45 -0.91 -10.95
CA GLY A 136 -38.05 -0.89 -12.29
C GLY A 136 -38.05 0.41 -13.13
N PRO A 137 -37.69 1.63 -12.67
CA PRO A 137 -37.60 2.78 -13.58
C PRO A 137 -36.32 2.75 -14.41
N PHE A 138 -36.43 2.18 -15.61
CA PHE A 138 -35.33 1.94 -16.57
C PHE A 138 -34.56 3.22 -16.98
N ILE A 139 -35.26 4.36 -17.07
CA ILE A 139 -34.65 5.65 -17.45
C ILE A 139 -33.73 6.17 -16.34
N LEU A 140 -34.14 6.01 -15.08
CA LEU A 140 -33.37 6.48 -13.93
C LEU A 140 -32.14 5.59 -13.72
N GLU A 141 -32.28 4.29 -13.92
CA GLU A 141 -31.17 3.34 -13.93
C GLU A 141 -30.08 3.73 -14.94
N GLN A 142 -30.44 3.96 -16.21
CA GLN A 142 -29.48 4.33 -17.25
C GLN A 142 -28.77 5.63 -16.93
N GLY A 143 -29.48 6.60 -16.35
CA GLY A 143 -28.90 7.86 -15.89
C GLY A 143 -27.85 7.65 -14.79
N LEU A 144 -28.13 6.82 -13.79
CA LEU A 144 -27.17 6.53 -12.72
C LEU A 144 -25.96 5.74 -13.22
N TRP A 145 -26.15 4.74 -14.09
CA TRP A 145 -25.05 3.98 -14.69
C TRP A 145 -24.16 4.88 -15.56
N PHE A 146 -24.76 5.75 -16.37
CA PHE A 146 -24.00 6.70 -17.18
C PHE A 146 -23.17 7.66 -16.30
N LEU A 147 -23.77 8.13 -15.20
CA LEU A 147 -23.08 9.04 -14.29
C LEU A 147 -21.95 8.33 -13.52
N ALA A 148 -22.12 7.04 -13.21
CA ALA A 148 -21.10 6.20 -12.58
C ALA A 148 -19.94 5.96 -13.54
N ASP A 149 -20.24 5.56 -14.77
CA ASP A 149 -19.25 5.37 -15.84
C ASP A 149 -18.49 6.66 -16.12
N ARG A 150 -19.18 7.81 -16.19
CA ARG A 150 -18.55 9.12 -16.39
C ARG A 150 -17.60 9.49 -15.25
N SER A 151 -17.97 9.19 -14.00
CA SER A 151 -17.10 9.43 -12.84
C SER A 151 -15.80 8.61 -12.93
N LEU A 152 -15.92 7.37 -13.40
CA LEU A 152 -14.84 6.41 -13.48
C LEU A 152 -13.95 6.68 -14.71
N ALA A 153 -14.55 7.10 -15.83
CA ALA A 153 -13.86 7.58 -17.02
C ALA A 153 -13.05 8.86 -16.74
N LEU A 154 -13.59 9.80 -15.95
CA LEU A 154 -12.86 11.00 -15.54
C LEU A 154 -11.65 10.66 -14.67
N LEU A 155 -11.80 9.68 -13.78
CA LEU A 155 -10.71 9.15 -12.96
C LEU A 155 -9.63 8.49 -13.83
N PHE A 156 -9.99 7.64 -14.78
CA PHE A 156 -9.03 7.00 -15.68
C PHE A 156 -8.33 7.98 -16.62
N TRP A 157 -9.05 8.98 -17.13
CA TRP A 157 -8.46 10.06 -17.91
C TRP A 157 -7.44 10.85 -17.09
N GLY A 158 -7.78 11.14 -15.83
CA GLY A 158 -6.87 11.74 -14.86
C GLY A 158 -5.62 10.88 -14.68
N LEU A 159 -5.78 9.60 -14.35
CA LEU A 159 -4.66 8.65 -14.16
C LEU A 159 -3.76 8.55 -15.39
N LYS A 160 -4.33 8.48 -16.60
CA LYS A 160 -3.57 8.34 -17.85
C LYS A 160 -2.77 9.59 -18.21
N SER A 161 -3.17 10.74 -17.67
CA SER A 161 -2.46 12.01 -17.86
C SER A 161 -1.32 12.21 -16.86
N LEU A 162 -1.20 11.35 -15.84
CA LEU A 162 -0.03 11.35 -14.98
C LEU A 162 1.15 10.70 -15.71
N PRO A 163 2.34 11.33 -15.68
CA PRO A 163 3.55 10.69 -16.18
C PRO A 163 3.80 9.39 -15.41
N GLU A 164 4.43 8.40 -16.07
CA GLU A 164 4.93 7.17 -15.44
C GLU A 164 6.00 7.54 -14.41
N GLY A 165 5.55 7.94 -13.23
CA GLY A 165 6.38 8.36 -12.11
C GLY A 165 6.74 7.20 -11.19
N TRP A 166 6.77 5.96 -11.71
CA TRP A 166 7.17 4.81 -10.92
C TRP A 166 8.67 4.89 -10.67
N ILE A 167 9.05 5.35 -9.48
CA ILE A 167 10.45 5.40 -9.06
C ILE A 167 10.74 4.04 -8.44
N ASN A 168 11.51 3.22 -9.17
CA ASN A 168 12.07 2.00 -8.63
C ASN A 168 13.09 2.36 -7.54
N ILE A 169 12.84 1.90 -6.32
CA ILE A 169 13.67 2.20 -5.17
C ILE A 169 14.58 1.00 -5.00
N ALA A 170 15.86 1.11 -5.38
CA ALA A 170 16.78 0.00 -5.16
C ALA A 170 16.85 -0.39 -3.68
N GLU A 171 17.10 -1.67 -3.38
CA GLU A 171 17.19 -2.25 -2.03
C GLU A 171 17.96 -1.38 -1.02
N ARG A 172 19.06 -0.75 -1.47
CA ARG A 172 19.89 0.19 -0.69
C ARG A 172 19.13 1.36 -0.06
N TRP A 173 18.02 1.79 -0.66
CA TRP A 173 17.23 2.95 -0.24
C TRP A 173 16.09 2.60 0.72
N GLN A 174 15.82 1.30 0.96
CA GLN A 174 14.74 0.85 1.85
C GLN A 174 14.84 1.41 3.27
N TRP A 175 16.07 1.51 3.79
CA TRP A 175 16.30 2.03 5.13
C TRP A 175 15.94 3.52 5.23
N LEU A 176 16.10 4.28 4.14
CA LEU A 176 15.68 5.68 4.06
C LEU A 176 14.15 5.83 4.15
N THR A 177 13.39 4.81 3.78
CA THR A 177 11.93 4.80 3.90
C THR A 177 11.45 4.76 5.34
N PHE A 178 12.26 4.28 6.28
CA PHE A 178 11.95 4.35 7.71
C PHE A 178 12.29 5.72 8.32
N SER A 179 12.96 6.61 7.58
CA SER A 179 13.27 7.98 8.02
C SER A 179 12.05 8.78 8.51
N PRO A 180 10.86 8.72 7.86
CA PRO A 180 9.69 9.43 8.36
C PRO A 180 9.20 8.91 9.72
N TRP A 181 9.26 7.60 9.95
CA TRP A 181 8.94 7.00 11.25
C TRP A 181 9.92 7.46 12.32
N PHE A 182 11.21 7.45 11.99
CA PHE A 182 12.26 7.92 12.87
C PHE A 182 12.10 9.42 13.20
N LEU A 183 11.87 10.26 12.20
CA LEU A 183 11.63 11.70 12.37
C LEU A 183 10.41 11.98 13.24
N LEU A 184 9.30 11.25 13.06
CA LEU A 184 8.11 11.37 13.90
C LEU A 184 8.41 11.03 15.37
N VAL A 185 9.15 9.96 15.63
CA VAL A 185 9.55 9.55 16.98
C VAL A 185 10.48 10.58 17.61
N VAL A 186 11.49 11.06 16.87
CA VAL A 186 12.45 12.07 17.35
C VAL A 186 11.76 13.40 17.66
N TRP A 187 10.84 13.84 16.79
CA TRP A 187 10.08 15.07 16.99
C TRP A 187 9.17 14.97 18.22
N ARG A 188 8.42 13.88 18.36
CA ARG A 188 7.43 13.71 19.44
C ARG A 188 8.06 13.47 20.80
N LEU A 189 9.17 12.74 20.87
CA LEU A 189 9.92 12.54 22.13
C LEU A 189 10.83 13.72 22.46
N ASN A 190 10.89 14.75 21.60
CA ASN A 190 11.86 15.83 21.66
C ASN A 190 13.29 15.28 21.84
N ALA A 191 13.54 14.08 21.28
CA ALA A 191 14.76 13.29 21.50
C ALA A 191 15.99 14.02 20.94
N TRP A 192 15.78 14.93 19.99
CA TRP A 192 16.81 15.83 19.49
C TRP A 192 17.41 16.72 20.60
N ARG A 193 16.63 17.08 21.63
CA ARG A 193 17.10 17.88 22.77
C ARG A 193 17.59 17.03 23.94
N THR A 194 17.03 15.83 24.14
CA THR A 194 17.37 14.98 25.29
C THR A 194 18.49 13.98 24.99
N LEU A 195 18.59 13.47 23.75
CA LEU A 195 19.51 12.42 23.32
C LEU A 195 20.01 12.65 21.87
N PRO A 196 20.62 13.81 21.54
CA PRO A 196 21.05 14.13 20.18
C PRO A 196 22.05 13.12 19.61
N ALA A 197 22.93 12.56 20.45
CA ALA A 197 23.91 11.54 20.04
C ALA A 197 23.24 10.25 19.53
N MET A 198 22.13 9.82 20.16
CA MET A 198 21.37 8.65 19.71
C MET A 198 20.66 8.95 18.39
N CYS A 199 20.14 10.18 18.22
CA CYS A 199 19.52 10.59 16.96
C CYS A 199 20.51 10.55 15.79
N VAL A 200 21.72 11.07 16.00
CA VAL A 200 22.79 11.05 14.99
C VAL A 200 23.29 9.62 14.75
N ALA A 201 23.45 8.80 15.78
CA ALA A 201 23.89 7.42 15.65
C ALA A 201 22.89 6.58 14.84
N VAL A 202 21.59 6.68 15.13
CA VAL A 202 20.56 5.95 14.38
C VAL A 202 20.46 6.48 12.95
N GLY A 203 20.51 7.80 12.73
CA GLY A 203 20.55 8.37 11.39
C GLY A 203 21.76 7.89 10.58
N LEU A 204 22.94 7.83 11.20
CA LEU A 204 24.15 7.31 10.56
C LEU A 204 24.02 5.81 10.27
N LEU A 205 23.40 5.04 11.16
CA LEU A 205 23.14 3.61 10.98
C LEU A 205 22.15 3.32 9.86
N MET A 206 21.17 4.21 9.62
CA MET A 206 20.26 4.12 8.47
C MET A 206 20.95 4.48 7.14
N CYS A 207 22.04 5.28 7.18
CA CYS A 207 22.83 5.64 6.00
C CYS A 207 23.98 4.67 5.70
N LEU A 208 24.39 3.84 6.66
CA LEU A 208 25.43 2.81 6.53
C LEU A 208 25.23 1.83 5.33
N PRO A 209 24.02 1.33 5.04
CA PRO A 209 23.76 0.46 3.90
C PRO A 209 24.03 1.13 2.53
N LEU A 210 23.89 2.46 2.45
CA LEU A 210 24.21 3.21 1.22
C LEU A 210 25.71 3.19 0.91
N TRP A 211 26.54 2.97 1.94
CA TRP A 211 27.99 2.94 1.82
C TRP A 211 28.56 1.54 1.59
N GLN A 212 27.78 0.50 1.90
CA GLN A 212 28.19 -0.87 1.63
C GLN A 212 28.04 -1.15 0.13
N LYS A 213 29.17 -1.27 -0.57
CA LYS A 213 29.16 -1.80 -1.94
C LYS A 213 28.71 -3.26 -1.90
N PRO A 214 27.82 -3.70 -2.80
CA PRO A 214 27.46 -5.10 -2.91
C PRO A 214 28.73 -5.93 -3.09
N ARG A 215 28.84 -7.03 -2.36
CA ARG A 215 30.02 -7.92 -2.41
C ARG A 215 30.18 -8.41 -3.85
N PRO A 216 31.29 -8.10 -4.54
CA PRO A 216 31.39 -8.35 -5.98
C PRO A 216 31.53 -9.84 -6.35
N ASP A 217 32.02 -10.68 -5.44
CA ASP A 217 32.51 -12.02 -5.84
C ASP A 217 31.58 -13.21 -5.60
N GLU A 218 30.38 -13.00 -5.05
CA GLU A 218 29.44 -14.10 -4.82
C GLU A 218 28.48 -14.23 -6.02
N TRP A 219 28.45 -15.41 -6.63
CA TRP A 219 27.40 -15.77 -7.59
C TRP A 219 26.15 -16.15 -6.81
N GLN A 220 24.99 -15.65 -7.24
CA GLN A 220 23.72 -15.90 -6.59
C GLN A 220 22.72 -16.41 -7.63
N VAL A 221 21.94 -17.41 -7.26
CA VAL A 221 20.87 -17.96 -8.10
C VAL A 221 19.55 -17.74 -7.38
N TYR A 222 18.67 -17.00 -8.04
CA TYR A 222 17.34 -16.67 -7.57
C TYR A 222 16.33 -17.44 -8.38
N MET A 223 15.49 -18.22 -7.71
CA MET A 223 14.34 -18.87 -8.34
C MET A 223 13.11 -18.02 -8.06
N LEU A 224 12.57 -17.39 -9.10
CA LEU A 224 11.41 -16.51 -8.98
C LEU A 224 10.14 -17.37 -9.04
N ASP A 225 9.24 -17.15 -8.09
CA ASP A 225 7.92 -17.77 -8.10
C ASP A 225 6.99 -16.99 -9.04
N VAL A 226 6.87 -17.49 -10.26
CA VAL A 226 6.07 -16.87 -11.33
C VAL A 226 4.69 -17.55 -11.46
N GLY A 227 4.34 -18.44 -10.51
CA GLY A 227 3.09 -19.19 -10.53
C GLY A 227 3.07 -20.33 -11.55
N GLN A 228 3.04 -20.03 -12.86
CA GLN A 228 3.07 -21.02 -13.93
C GLN A 228 4.31 -20.86 -14.83
N GLY A 229 5.29 -21.74 -14.62
CA GLY A 229 6.54 -21.79 -15.38
C GLY A 229 7.76 -21.66 -14.47
N LEU A 230 8.95 -21.74 -15.07
CA LEU A 230 10.22 -21.52 -14.40
C LEU A 230 10.71 -20.12 -14.76
N ALA A 231 11.22 -19.38 -13.77
CA ALA A 231 12.11 -18.26 -14.03
C ALA A 231 13.22 -18.26 -12.99
N MET A 232 14.46 -18.31 -13.46
CA MET A 232 15.64 -18.24 -12.62
C MET A 232 16.53 -17.08 -13.06
N VAL A 233 17.12 -16.39 -12.09
CA VAL A 233 18.06 -15.30 -12.33
C VAL A 233 19.40 -15.66 -11.71
N ILE A 234 20.43 -15.71 -12.54
CA ILE A 234 21.81 -15.89 -12.11
C ILE A 234 22.44 -14.51 -12.05
N ALA A 235 22.69 -14.01 -10.83
CA ALA A 235 23.25 -12.70 -10.58
C ALA A 235 24.73 -12.79 -10.21
N ARG A 236 25.57 -11.94 -10.81
CA ARG A 236 26.98 -11.76 -10.45
C ARG A 236 27.44 -10.35 -10.82
N ASN A 237 28.15 -9.66 -9.92
CA ASN A 237 28.74 -8.34 -10.19
C ASN A 237 27.76 -7.27 -10.73
N GLY A 238 26.51 -7.28 -10.27
CA GLY A 238 25.48 -6.35 -10.76
C GLY A 238 24.90 -6.70 -12.13
N LYS A 239 25.27 -7.87 -12.67
CA LYS A 239 24.78 -8.39 -13.94
C LYS A 239 23.92 -9.62 -13.72
N ALA A 240 22.90 -9.79 -14.54
CA ALA A 240 21.96 -10.90 -14.45
C ALA A 240 21.88 -11.67 -15.77
N ILE A 241 21.90 -13.00 -15.69
CA ILE A 241 21.50 -13.87 -16.78
C ILE A 241 20.17 -14.50 -16.39
N LEU A 242 19.16 -14.33 -17.24
CA LEU A 242 17.85 -14.93 -17.05
C LEU A 242 17.83 -16.34 -17.66
N TYR A 243 17.29 -17.29 -16.92
CA TYR A 243 17.01 -18.64 -17.39
C TYR A 243 15.51 -18.88 -17.29
N ASP A 244 14.87 -18.90 -18.46
CA ASP A 244 13.41 -18.92 -18.65
C ASP A 244 12.68 -17.67 -18.09
N THR A 245 11.50 -17.37 -18.64
CA THR A 245 10.73 -16.13 -18.35
C THR A 245 9.30 -16.43 -17.89
N GLY A 246 8.95 -17.69 -17.69
CA GLY A 246 7.57 -18.11 -17.43
C GLY A 246 6.66 -17.94 -18.65
N LEU A 247 5.36 -18.17 -18.44
CA LEU A 247 4.35 -18.05 -19.50
C LEU A 247 3.86 -16.60 -19.66
N ALA A 248 3.75 -16.15 -20.91
CA ALA A 248 3.04 -14.94 -21.29
C ALA A 248 1.58 -15.28 -21.61
N TRP A 249 0.64 -14.44 -21.17
CA TRP A 249 -0.79 -14.56 -21.47
C TRP A 249 -1.31 -13.30 -22.21
N PRO A 250 -2.50 -13.35 -22.84
CA PRO A 250 -2.96 -12.28 -23.74
C PRO A 250 -3.10 -10.90 -23.09
N GLU A 251 -3.37 -10.86 -21.78
CA GLU A 251 -3.59 -9.64 -20.99
C GLU A 251 -2.37 -9.20 -20.16
N GLY A 252 -1.24 -9.93 -20.21
CA GLY A 252 -0.07 -9.60 -19.40
C GLY A 252 1.09 -10.60 -19.50
N ASP A 253 2.28 -10.11 -19.16
CA ASP A 253 3.50 -10.90 -19.12
C ASP A 253 4.04 -10.97 -17.70
N SER A 254 4.26 -12.20 -17.24
CA SER A 254 5.01 -12.53 -16.04
C SER A 254 6.34 -11.77 -15.94
N GLY A 255 7.03 -11.60 -17.07
CA GLY A 255 8.25 -10.83 -17.17
C GLY A 255 8.08 -9.36 -16.77
N GLN A 256 7.00 -8.71 -17.24
CA GLN A 256 6.75 -7.30 -16.97
C GLN A 256 6.27 -7.04 -15.54
N GLN A 257 5.49 -7.95 -14.96
CA GLN A 257 4.91 -7.75 -13.63
C GLN A 257 5.84 -8.14 -12.48
N LEU A 258 6.70 -9.14 -12.68
CA LEU A 258 7.51 -9.71 -11.59
C LEU A 258 9.01 -9.61 -11.86
N ILE A 259 9.47 -10.04 -13.05
CA ILE A 259 10.90 -10.15 -13.34
C ILE A 259 11.56 -8.78 -13.50
N ILE A 260 10.98 -7.88 -14.30
CA ILE A 260 11.52 -6.53 -14.55
C ILE A 260 11.58 -5.71 -13.25
N PRO A 261 10.50 -5.61 -12.43
CA PRO A 261 10.58 -4.91 -11.15
C PRO A 261 11.60 -5.52 -10.20
N TRP A 262 11.74 -6.85 -10.18
CA TRP A 262 12.71 -7.56 -9.35
C TRP A 262 14.17 -7.27 -9.76
N LEU A 263 14.47 -7.26 -11.07
CA LEU A 263 15.80 -6.89 -11.58
C LEU A 263 16.15 -5.45 -11.24
N HIS A 264 15.19 -4.52 -11.40
CA HIS A 264 15.39 -3.12 -11.02
C HIS A 264 15.61 -2.94 -9.52
N TRP A 265 14.88 -3.69 -8.69
CA TRP A 265 15.03 -3.66 -7.24
C TRP A 265 16.42 -4.05 -6.77
N HIS A 266 16.97 -5.15 -7.32
CA HIS A 266 18.33 -5.59 -7.03
C HIS A 266 19.40 -4.83 -7.84
N ASN A 267 18.99 -3.85 -8.64
CA ASN A 267 19.86 -3.01 -9.46
C ASN A 267 20.77 -3.87 -10.38
N LEU A 268 20.18 -4.89 -10.99
CA LEU A 268 20.83 -5.84 -11.89
C LEU A 268 20.58 -5.48 -13.35
N GLU A 269 21.63 -5.51 -14.16
CA GLU A 269 21.55 -5.34 -15.61
C GLU A 269 21.48 -6.69 -16.31
N PRO A 270 20.43 -6.98 -17.12
CA PRO A 270 20.32 -8.24 -17.84
C PRO A 270 21.34 -8.28 -19.00
N GLU A 271 22.23 -9.28 -19.01
CA GLU A 271 23.18 -9.52 -20.11
C GLU A 271 22.65 -10.50 -21.16
N GLY A 272 21.74 -11.39 -20.78
CA GLY A 272 21.22 -12.40 -21.69
C GLY A 272 20.07 -13.20 -21.10
N VAL A 273 19.34 -13.85 -22.01
CA VAL A 273 18.22 -14.75 -21.69
C VAL A 273 18.51 -16.10 -22.32
N ILE A 274 18.44 -17.15 -21.51
CA ILE A 274 18.53 -18.54 -21.95
C ILE A 274 17.12 -19.12 -21.84
N LEU A 275 16.55 -19.51 -22.98
CA LEU A 275 15.24 -20.17 -23.02
C LEU A 275 15.45 -21.67 -23.14
N SER A 276 14.83 -22.45 -22.25
CA SER A 276 14.77 -23.90 -22.42
C SER A 276 13.88 -24.22 -23.64
N PRO A 277 14.26 -25.17 -24.49
CA PRO A 277 13.37 -25.65 -25.54
C PRO A 277 12.10 -26.24 -24.90
N ARG A 278 10.94 -25.84 -25.42
CA ARG A 278 9.64 -26.40 -25.04
C ARG A 278 9.46 -27.81 -25.60
#